data_AF-A0A7V2QID7-F1
#
_entry.id   AF-A0A7V2QID7-F1
#
_cell.length_a   1.000
_cell.length_b   1.000
_cell.length_c   1.000
_cell.angle_alpha   90.00
_cell.angle_beta   90.00
_cell.angle_gamma   90.00
#
_symmetry.space_group_name_H-M   'P 1'
#
loop_
_entity.id
_entity.type
_entity.pdbx_description
1 polymer ?
#
loop_
_entity_poly.entity_id
_entity_poly.type
_entity_poly.pdbx_seq_one_letter_code
_entity_poly.pdbx_strand_id
1 'polypeptide(L)'
;MMRRVFILFSVLLAVGLLVLVVSVSQAQGPEPWGEVSVQAAVGTTFTYQGRLQKDGNPVNSTCDFQFALFDAASGGSQWGRP
;
A
#
# COMPACT_ATOMS: atom_id res chain seq x y z
N MET A 1 -5.89 -45.42 -43.54
CA MET A 1 -6.55 -45.26 -42.22
C MET A 1 -5.60 -44.65 -41.18
N MET A 2 -4.40 -45.20 -40.96
CA MET A 2 -3.44 -44.75 -39.94
C MET A 2 -2.95 -43.29 -40.10
N ARG A 3 -2.69 -42.81 -41.33
CA ARG A 3 -2.27 -41.41 -41.58
C ARG A 3 -3.28 -40.35 -41.12
N ARG A 4 -4.59 -40.62 -41.22
CA ARG A 4 -5.62 -39.68 -40.76
C ARG A 4 -5.70 -39.64 -39.23
N VAL A 5 -5.45 -40.77 -38.57
CA VAL A 5 -5.40 -40.85 -37.11
C VAL A 5 -4.21 -40.07 -36.56
N PHE A 6 -3.02 -40.19 -37.17
CA PHE A 6 -1.84 -39.42 -36.75
C PHE A 6 -2.03 -37.90 -36.89
N ILE A 7 -2.69 -37.43 -37.96
CA ILE A 7 -2.99 -36.01 -38.17
C ILE A 7 -3.96 -35.50 -37.09
N LEU A 8 -4.97 -36.29 -36.74
CA LEU A 8 -5.93 -35.91 -35.69
C LEU A 8 -5.24 -35.82 -34.32
N PHE A 9 -4.36 -36.76 -33.97
CA PHE A 9 -3.57 -36.71 -32.74
C PHE A 9 -2.62 -35.51 -32.69
N SER A 10 -1.95 -35.16 -33.80
CA SER A 10 -1.06 -33.99 -33.82
C SER A 10 -1.80 -32.68 -33.68
N VAL A 11 -3.00 -32.56 -34.27
CA VAL A 11 -3.85 -31.37 -34.13
C VAL A 11 -4.36 -31.23 -32.69
N LEU A 12 -4.79 -32.34 -32.07
CA LEU A 12 -5.27 -32.35 -30.69
C LEU A 12 -4.16 -31.95 -29.70
N LEU A 13 -2.93 -32.44 -29.93
CA LEU A 13 -1.76 -32.05 -29.15
C LEU A 13 -1.41 -30.57 -29.34
N ALA A 14 -1.43 -30.07 -30.58
CA ALA A 14 -1.14 -28.67 -30.87
C ALA A 14 -2.16 -27.72 -30.23
N VAL A 15 -3.44 -28.07 -30.27
CA VAL A 15 -4.52 -27.30 -29.60
C VAL A 15 -4.36 -27.35 -28.08
N GLY A 16 -4.04 -28.52 -27.52
CA GLY A 16 -3.77 -28.66 -26.08
C GLY A 16 -2.58 -27.82 -25.61
N LEU A 17 -1.50 -27.78 -26.39
CA LEU A 17 -0.34 -26.93 -26.12
C LEU A 17 -0.69 -25.43 -26.25
N LEU A 18 -1.54 -25.06 -27.20
CA LEU A 18 -1.98 -23.68 -27.36
C LEU A 18 -2.80 -23.19 -26.15
N VAL A 19 -3.66 -24.04 -25.59
CA VAL A 19 -4.47 -23.74 -24.40
C VAL A 19 -3.61 -23.56 -23.15
N LEU A 20 -2.55 -24.38 -23.00
CA LEU A 20 -1.60 -24.26 -21.89
C LEU A 20 -0.86 -22.92 -21.89
N VAL A 21 -0.48 -22.40 -23.07
CA VAL A 21 0.24 -21.11 -23.18
C VAL A 21 -0.66 -19.93 -22.80
N VAL A 22 -1.95 -19.97 -23.16
CA VAL A 22 -2.90 -18.88 -22.85
C VAL A 22 -3.23 -18.82 -21.35
N SER A 23 -3.10 -19.93 -20.62
CA SER A 23 -3.43 -20.04 -19.20
C SER A 23 -2.34 -19.52 -18.24
N VAL A 24 -1.14 -19.17 -18.75
CA VAL A 24 -0.02 -18.65 -17.93
C VAL A 24 -0.09 -17.13 -17.73
N SER A 25 -1.09 -16.45 -18.30
CA SER A 25 -1.37 -15.04 -18.03
C SER A 25 -2.15 -14.85 -16.73
N GLN A 26 -1.64 -15.39 -15.62
CA GLN A 26 -2.10 -14.99 -14.28
C GLN A 26 -1.48 -13.61 -14.01
N ALA A 27 -2.30 -12.56 -14.10
CA ALA A 27 -1.91 -11.24 -13.66
C ALA A 27 -1.48 -11.34 -12.19
N GLN A 28 -0.19 -11.18 -11.93
CA GLN A 28 0.31 -10.90 -10.59
C GLN A 28 -0.20 -9.50 -10.23
N GLY A 29 -1.35 -9.46 -9.55
CA GLY A 29 -1.78 -8.26 -8.86
C GLY A 29 -0.76 -7.91 -7.76
N PRO A 30 -0.69 -6.64 -7.32
CA PRO A 30 0.21 -6.22 -6.26
C PRO A 30 0.08 -7.19 -5.08
N GLU A 31 1.21 -7.72 -4.60
CA GLU A 31 1.20 -8.56 -3.40
C GLU A 31 0.42 -7.85 -2.28
N PRO A 32 -0.38 -8.58 -1.49
CA PRO A 32 -0.93 -8.01 -0.29
C PRO A 32 0.25 -7.67 0.61
N TRP A 33 0.62 -6.39 0.65
CA TRP A 33 1.35 -5.83 1.78
C TRP A 33 0.61 -6.34 3.01
N GLY A 34 1.28 -7.21 3.77
CA GLY A 34 0.65 -8.13 4.72
C GLY A 34 -0.42 -7.44 5.55
N GLU A 35 -1.51 -8.17 5.83
CA GLU A 35 -2.69 -7.72 6.58
C GLU A 35 -2.40 -6.42 7.35
N VAL A 36 -2.72 -5.29 6.72
CA VAL A 36 -2.64 -4.01 7.39
C VAL A 36 -3.80 -4.03 8.38
N SER A 37 -3.55 -4.61 9.55
CA SER A 37 -4.38 -4.36 10.71
C SER A 37 -4.45 -2.84 10.85
N VAL A 38 -5.65 -2.29 11.08
CA VAL A 38 -5.86 -0.84 11.19
C VAL A 38 -4.86 -0.19 12.16
N GLN A 39 -4.36 -0.98 13.13
CA GLN A 39 -3.31 -0.59 14.07
C GLN A 39 -1.93 -0.37 13.45
N ALA A 40 -1.54 -1.14 12.42
CA ALA A 40 -0.28 -0.96 11.68
C ALA A 40 -0.37 0.16 10.63
N ALA A 41 -1.59 0.54 10.21
CA ALA A 41 -1.81 1.64 9.27
C ALA A 41 -1.60 3.03 9.90
N VAL A 42 -1.73 3.15 11.22
CA VAL A 42 -1.56 4.41 11.94
C VAL A 42 -0.09 4.53 12.34
N GLY A 43 0.75 4.92 11.38
CA GLY A 43 2.11 5.36 11.70
C GLY A 43 2.10 6.59 12.61
N THR A 44 3.21 6.87 13.30
CA THR A 44 3.36 8.07 14.15
C THR A 44 3.55 9.37 13.34
N THR A 45 3.28 9.33 12.04
CA THR A 45 3.43 10.47 11.15
C THR A 45 2.24 11.39 11.28
N PHE A 46 2.48 12.61 11.76
CA PHE A 46 1.49 13.68 11.73
C PHE A 46 1.80 14.60 10.55
N THR A 47 0.88 14.70 9.60
CA THR A 47 0.97 15.72 8.55
C THR A 47 0.46 17.05 9.09
N TYR A 48 1.32 18.06 9.16
CA TYR A 48 0.91 19.42 9.49
C TYR A 48 0.72 20.24 8.20
N GLN A 49 -0.53 20.58 7.86
CA GLN A 49 -0.87 21.48 6.76
C GLN A 49 -1.46 22.77 7.32
N GLY A 50 -0.60 23.72 7.67
CA GLY A 50 -1.00 24.98 8.28
C GLY A 50 0.09 26.04 8.22
N ARG A 51 -0.21 27.23 8.76
CA ARG A 51 0.72 28.36 8.87
C ARG A 51 0.80 28.81 10.32
N LEU A 52 2.00 28.87 10.86
CA LEU A 52 2.23 29.45 12.18
C LEU A 52 1.92 30.94 12.14
N GLN A 53 1.08 31.39 13.07
CA GLN A 53 0.72 32.79 13.23
C GLN A 53 0.98 33.22 14.67
N LYS A 54 1.52 34.42 14.84
CA LYS A 54 1.68 35.10 16.12
C LYS A 54 0.91 36.41 16.05
N ASP A 55 -0.02 36.61 16.98
CA ASP A 55 -0.88 37.80 17.03
C ASP A 55 -1.58 38.09 15.69
N GLY A 56 -2.05 37.03 15.01
CA GLY A 56 -2.73 37.13 13.71
C GLY A 56 -1.82 37.32 12.49
N ASN A 57 -0.50 37.42 12.68
CA ASN A 57 0.46 37.60 11.59
C ASN A 57 1.25 36.31 11.32
N PRO A 58 1.50 35.96 10.04
CA PRO A 58 2.40 34.86 9.69
C PRO A 58 3.79 35.02 10.31
N VAL A 59 4.33 33.94 10.87
CA VAL A 59 5.74 33.88 11.26
C VAL A 59 6.58 33.58 10.01
N ASN A 60 7.43 34.54 9.62
CA ASN A 60 8.31 34.44 8.45
C ASN A 60 9.81 34.23 8.82
N SER A 61 10.11 34.08 10.11
CA SER A 61 11.46 33.84 10.64
C SER A 61 11.66 32.37 11.03
N THR A 62 12.87 31.99 11.38
CA THR A 62 13.15 30.69 12.01
C THR A 62 12.34 30.53 13.31
N CYS A 63 11.78 29.34 13.51
CA CYS A 63 11.05 28.96 14.71
C CYS A 63 11.22 27.46 14.98
N ASP A 64 11.17 27.09 16.26
CA ASP A 64 11.19 25.70 16.70
C ASP A 64 9.76 25.17 16.82
N PHE A 65 9.52 23.95 16.33
CA PHE A 65 8.26 23.24 16.53
C PHE A 65 8.46 22.07 17.48
N GLN A 66 7.57 21.96 18.47
CA GLN A 66 7.52 20.84 19.39
C GLN A 66 6.11 20.28 19.43
N PHE A 67 6.00 18.96 19.31
CA PHE A 67 4.75 18.23 19.44
C PHE A 67 4.82 17.39 20.70
N ALA A 68 3.75 17.40 21.49
CA ALA A 68 3.64 16.63 22.73
C ALA A 68 2.31 15.87 22.74
N LEU A 69 2.34 14.65 23.27
CA LEU A 69 1.16 13.81 23.46
C LEU A 69 0.72 13.89 24.92
N PHE A 70 -0.58 14.03 25.17
CA PHE A 70 -1.17 14.05 26.52
C PHE A 70 -2.23 12.95 26.64
N ASP A 71 -2.40 12.41 27.84
CA ASP A 71 -3.39 11.35 28.13
C ASP A 71 -4.81 11.86 28.40
N ALA A 72 -5.00 13.16 28.54
CA ALA A 72 -6.30 13.78 28.73
C ALA A 72 -6.41 15.13 28.03
N ALA A 73 -7.65 15.52 27.69
CA ALA A 73 -7.95 16.79 27.02
C ALA A 73 -7.66 18.03 27.89
N SER A 74 -7.68 17.89 29.22
CA SER A 74 -7.32 18.95 30.17
C SER A 74 -6.72 18.32 31.43
N GLY A 75 -5.67 18.93 31.98
CA GLY A 75 -5.00 18.46 33.21
C GLY A 75 -4.27 17.12 33.08
N GLY A 76 -4.12 16.58 31.86
CA GLY A 76 -3.41 15.32 31.61
C GLY A 76 -1.91 15.41 31.79
N SER A 77 -1.25 14.26 31.92
CA SER A 77 0.21 14.17 31.92
C SER A 77 0.74 14.05 30.49
N GLN A 78 1.88 14.70 30.23
CA GLN A 78 2.57 14.51 28.97
C GLN A 78 3.18 13.10 28.90
N TRP A 79 2.95 12.41 27.79
CA TRP A 79 3.52 11.11 27.48
C TRP A 79 4.65 11.29 26.48
N GLY A 80 5.86 10.80 26.83
CA GLY A 80 7.08 10.95 26.04
C GLY A 80 7.85 12.26 26.31
N ARG A 81 9.14 12.29 25.92
CA ARG A 81 9.99 13.48 25.96
C ARG A 81 10.19 13.98 24.51
N PRO A 82 10.14 15.30 24.28
CA PRO A 82 10.32 15.86 22.95
C PRO A 82 11.74 15.67 22.41
#